data_AF-A0A953FHV0-F1
#
_entry.id   AF-A0A953FHV0-F1
#
_cell.length_a   1.000
_cell.length_b   1.000
_cell.length_c   1.000
_cell.angle_alpha   90.00
_cell.angle_beta   90.00
_cell.angle_gamma   90.00
#
_symmetry.space_group_name_H-M   'P 1'
#
loop_
_entity.id
_entity.type
_entity.pdbx_description
1 polymer ?
#
loop_
_entity_poly.entity_id
_entity_poly.type
_entity_poly.pdbx_seq_one_letter_code
_entity_poly.pdbx_strand_id
1 'polypeptide(L)' 'MTTLIIVYCAVLLIILAAYWKIFEKAGKPGWASLIPIYNIIVLVQIAGKPVWWVLLMFIPLVGIIA' A
#
# COMPACT_ATOMS: atom_id res chain seq x y z
N MET A 1 -10.20 -23.62 -14.61
CA MET A 1 -10.85 -22.65 -13.71
C MET A 1 -10.29 -22.76 -12.29
N THR A 2 -10.41 -23.90 -11.61
CA THR A 2 -9.94 -24.10 -10.22
C THR A 2 -8.43 -23.93 -10.02
N THR A 3 -7.58 -24.47 -10.89
CA THR A 3 -6.11 -24.30 -10.79
C THR A 3 -5.68 -22.84 -10.90
N LEU A 4 -6.34 -22.06 -11.76
CA LEU A 4 -6.04 -20.63 -11.93
C LEU A 4 -6.38 -19.84 -10.66
N ILE A 5 -7.49 -20.16 -10.00
CA ILE A 5 -7.89 -19.53 -8.73
C ILE A 5 -6.85 -19.80 -7.64
N ILE A 6 -6.36 -21.04 -7.52
CA ILE A 6 -5.36 -21.40 -6.51
C ILE A 6 -4.05 -20.64 -6.74
N VAL A 7 -3.57 -20.58 -7.99
CA VAL A 7 -2.36 -19.84 -8.34
C VAL A 7 -2.54 -18.35 -8.05
N TYR A 8 -3.69 -17.77 -8.39
CA TYR A 8 -4.00 -16.37 -8.10
C TYR A 8 -3.98 -16.07 -6.59
N CYS A 9 -4.63 -16.91 -5.78
CA CYS A 9 -4.60 -16.77 -4.32
C CYS A 9 -3.18 -16.87 -3.75
N ALA A 10 -2.36 -17.81 -4.24
CA ALA A 10 -0.98 -17.95 -3.81
C ALA A 10 -0.15 -16.69 -4.12
N VAL A 11 -0.29 -16.14 -5.34
CA VAL A 11 0.38 -14.89 -5.73
C VAL A 11 -0.07 -13.72 -4.86
N LEU A 12 -1.38 -13.60 -4.57
CA LEU A 12 -1.90 -12.57 -3.69
C LEU A 12 -1.29 -12.64 -2.29
N LEU A 13 -1.20 -13.83 -1.70
CA LEU A 13 -0.60 -14.00 -0.37
C LEU A 13 0.87 -13.58 -0.34
N ILE A 14 1.63 -13.90 -1.39
CA ILE A 14 3.04 -13.49 -1.52
C ILE A 14 3.15 -11.96 -1.61
N ILE A 15 2.31 -11.31 -2.41
CA ILE A 15 2.29 -9.86 -2.55
C ILE A 15 1.95 -9.18 -1.22
N LEU A 16 0.95 -9.67 -0.49
CA LEU A 16 0.57 -9.14 0.82
C LEU A 16 1.70 -9.27 1.84
N ALA A 17 2.38 -10.42 1.87
CA ALA A 17 3.54 -10.64 2.74
C ALA A 17 4.72 -9.70 2.37
N ALA A 18 4.97 -9.48 1.08
CA ALA A 18 5.98 -8.54 0.62
C ALA A 18 5.65 -7.09 1.02
N TYR A 19 4.39 -6.66 0.86
CA TYR A 19 3.93 -5.33 1.25
C TYR A 19 4.06 -5.11 2.77
N TRP A 20 3.69 -6.11 3.57
CA TRP A 20 3.85 -6.07 5.01
C TRP A 20 5.32 -5.83 5.40
N LYS A 21 6.25 -6.54 4.76
CA LYS A 21 7.70 -6.38 5.00
C LYS A 21 8.24 -5.03 4.55
N ILE A 22 7.71 -4.44 3.48
CA ILE A 22 8.09 -3.08 3.04
C ILE A 22 7.72 -2.04 4.10
N PHE A 23 6.52 -2.14 4.68
CA PHE A 23 6.06 -1.24 5.73
C PHE A 23 6.90 -1.38 7.01
N GLU A 24 7.21 -2.62 7.43
CA GLU A 24 8.12 -2.88 8.56
C GLU A 24 9.51 -2.29 8.31
N LYS A 25 10.04 -2.42 7.09
CA LYS A 25 11.33 -1.84 6.69
C LYS A 25 11.33 -0.31 6.71
N ALA A 26 10.17 0.30 6.48
CA ALA A 26 9.96 1.75 6.60
C ALA A 26 9.68 2.22 8.05
N GLY A 27 9.80 1.35 9.05
CA GLY A 27 9.58 1.68 10.46
C GLY A 27 8.10 1.86 10.82
N LYS A 28 7.18 1.35 9.99
CA LYS A 28 5.73 1.41 10.21
C LYS A 28 5.17 0.01 10.46
N PRO A 29 4.02 -0.11 11.16
CA PRO A 29 3.40 -1.40 11.39
C PRO A 29 3.02 -2.07 10.06
N GLY A 30 3.49 -3.29 9.82
CA GLY A 30 3.27 -3.96 8.54
C GLY A 30 1.82 -4.29 8.22
N TRP A 31 0.98 -4.53 9.24
CA TRP A 31 -0.47 -4.73 9.06
C TRP A 31 -1.18 -3.50 8.50
N ALA A 32 -0.58 -2.30 8.62
CA ALA A 32 -1.15 -1.08 8.05
C ALA A 32 -1.26 -1.16 6.53
N SER A 33 -0.44 -1.99 5.89
CA SER A 33 -0.52 -2.25 4.44
C SER A 33 -1.80 -2.95 4.01
N LEU A 34 -2.49 -3.66 4.91
CA LEU A 34 -3.68 -4.45 4.58
C LEU A 34 -4.98 -3.65 4.62
N ILE A 35 -5.00 -2.51 5.32
CA ILE A 35 -6.21 -1.71 5.48
C ILE A 35 -6.25 -0.67 4.36
N PRO A 36 -7.28 -0.65 3.49
CA PRO A 36 -7.27 0.17 2.27
C PRO A 36 -7.01 1.66 2.50
N ILE A 37 -7.72 2.27 3.45
CA ILE A 37 -7.57 3.72 3.72
C ILE A 37 -6.31 4.00 4.54
N TYR A 38 -6.01 3.16 5.54
CA TYR A 38 -4.88 3.38 6.43
C TYR A 38 -3.53 3.14 5.74
N ASN A 39 -3.47 2.20 4.79
CA ASN A 39 -2.33 1.98 3.91
C ASN A 39 -1.89 3.29 3.25
N ILE A 40 -2.83 4.02 2.65
CA ILE A 40 -2.54 5.27 1.92
C ILE A 40 -1.99 6.33 2.89
N ILE A 41 -2.60 6.48 4.07
CA ILE A 41 -2.14 7.42 5.11
C ILE A 41 -0.70 7.09 5.52
N VAL A 42 -0.42 5.81 5.77
CA VAL A 42 0.91 5.36 6.19
C VAL A 42 1.92 5.47 5.05
N LEU A 43 1.55 5.22 3.80
CA LEU A 43 2.41 5.46 2.63
C LEU A 43 2.81 6.93 2.51
N VAL A 44 1.87 7.86 2.71
CA VAL A 44 2.17 9.29 2.71
C VAL A 44 3.17 9.64 3.82
N GLN A 45 3.03 9.03 5.00
CA GLN A 45 4.00 9.19 6.10
C GLN A 45 5.36 8.56 5.79
N ILE A 46 5.41 7.39 5.13
CA ILE A 46 6.64 6.73 4.68
C ILE A 46 7.36 7.60 3.64
N ALA A 47 6.61 8.26 2.76
CA ALA A 47 7.14 9.22 1.77
C ALA A 47 7.60 10.56 2.39
N GLY A 48 7.49 10.73 3.71
CA GLY A 48 7.87 11.97 4.40
C GLY A 48 6.96 13.16 4.07
N LYS A 49 5.79 12.92 3.46
CA LYS A 49 4.82 13.96 3.12
C LYS A 49 3.80 14.11 4.26
N PRO A 50 3.24 15.30 4.46
CA PRO A 50 2.21 15.52 5.47
C PRO A 50 0.87 14.87 5.09
N VAL A 51 0.10 14.39 6.07
CA VAL A 51 -1.11 13.54 5.87
C VAL A 51 -2.19 14.17 4.97
N TRP A 52 -2.28 15.50 4.88
CA TRP A 52 -3.22 16.17 3.97
C TRP A 52 -2.96 15.87 2.49
N TRP A 53 -1.78 15.34 2.13
CA TRP A 53 -1.50 14.81 0.81
C TRP A 53 -2.42 13.67 0.38
N VAL A 54 -3.06 12.97 1.32
CA VAL A 54 -4.08 11.96 0.99
C VAL A 54 -5.24 12.59 0.22
N LEU A 55 -5.62 13.83 0.50
CA LEU A 55 -6.66 14.55 -0.25
C LEU A 55 -6.20 14.89 -1.67
N LEU A 56 -4.91 15.24 -1.83
CA LEU A 56 -4.32 15.55 -3.13
C LEU A 56 -4.28 14.33 -4.07
N MET A 57 -4.20 13.11 -3.52
CA MET A 57 -4.22 11.87 -4.31
C MET A 57 -5.54 11.63 -5.05
N PHE A 58 -6.64 12.29 -4.63
CA PHE A 58 -7.92 12.24 -5.35
C PHE A 58 -7.99 13.22 -6.52
N ILE A 59 -7.06 14.16 -6.62
CA ILE A 59 -6.97 15.09 -7.74
C ILE A 59 -6.08 14.45 -8.81
N PRO A 60 -6.61 14.20 -10.02
CA PRO A 60 -5.82 13.63 -11.10
C PRO A 60 -4.65 14.57 -11.44
N LEU A 61 -3.51 13.99 -11.84
CA LEU A 61 -2.25 14.66 -12.23
C LEU A 61 -1.39 15.25 -11.10
N VAL A 62 -1.86 15.39 -9.86
CA VAL A 62 -1.03 15.94 -8.77
C VAL A 62 0.21 15.06 -8.50
N GLY A 63 0.07 13.74 -8.62
CA GLY A 63 1.19 12.81 -8.45
C GLY A 63 2.30 12.92 -9.51
N ILE A 64 2.08 13.60 -10.64
CA ILE A 64 3.09 13.76 -11.71
C ILE A 64 4.05 14.91 -11.38
N ILE A 65 3.59 15.91 -10.62
CA ILE A 65 4.33 17.14 -10.30
C ILE A 65 5.03 17.04 -8.92
N ALA A 66 4.62 16.05 -8.12
CA ALA A 66 4.87 15.88 -6.68
C ALA A 66 6.27 15.41 -6.23
#